data_AF-A0A7J2U1C7-F1
#
_entry.id   AF-A0A7J2U1C7-F1
#
_cell.length_a   1.000
_cell.length_b   1.000
_cell.length_c   1.000
_cell.angle_alpha   90.00
_cell.angle_beta   90.00
_cell.angle_gamma   90.00
#
_symmetry.space_group_name_H-M   'P 1'
#
loop_
_entity.id
_entity.type
_entity.pdbx_description
1 polymer ?
#
loop_
_entity_poly.entity_id
_entity_poly.type
_entity_poly.pdbx_seq_one_letter_code
_entity_poly.pdbx_strand_id
1 'polypeptide(L)'
;MSGEASKRSETETIDRIVLIPPKGILEKNKGVILKKLNGDEKMWVKGIEIPCTQSFSLVEVVVDDDCEVCPMAIEFVSELAATCPYVNVKLYNITYVDSPFPVRVTPTFRINGGYIFEGMPISAMQNRILEEYLREGYIRTHPQLNDVFSKVQSFAKSNNLYRVPNTTVFKRLLYKLLINIDRYGYPYCPCRPLKIPRPSASKEEIYELNKDKVCPCIYALSDIRMRGHCLCGLFWSKEAVDRYIEERQKKYGAIIKRLEEFEKVFSYRELATRILTGESRKFLEAWIKTLEELYPYLPED
;
A
#
# COMPACT_ATOMS: atom_id res chain seq x y z
N MET A 1 -32.16 34.45 -12.49
CA MET A 1 -32.39 33.86 -11.16
C MET A 1 -32.36 32.36 -11.30
N SER A 2 -31.28 31.73 -10.89
CA SER A 2 -31.20 30.29 -10.61
C SER A 2 -29.92 30.09 -9.81
N GLY A 3 -30.01 30.42 -8.52
CA GLY A 3 -28.94 30.12 -7.58
C GLY A 3 -28.90 28.61 -7.39
N GLU A 4 -27.84 27.98 -7.84
CA GLU A 4 -27.44 26.65 -7.36
C GLU A 4 -27.07 26.80 -5.89
N ALA A 5 -28.07 26.57 -5.03
CA ALA A 5 -27.82 26.34 -3.62
C ALA A 5 -27.05 25.03 -3.51
N SER A 6 -25.72 25.12 -3.41
CA SER A 6 -24.85 24.04 -2.95
C SER A 6 -25.45 23.50 -1.64
N LYS A 7 -26.07 22.32 -1.70
CA LYS A 7 -26.52 21.58 -0.52
C LYS A 7 -25.27 21.30 0.31
N ARG A 8 -24.98 22.14 1.31
CA ARG A 8 -24.02 21.80 2.36
C ARG A 8 -24.54 20.53 3.01
N SER A 9 -23.86 19.41 2.80
CA SER A 9 -24.13 18.20 3.55
C SER A 9 -23.90 18.49 5.03
N GLU A 10 -24.85 18.05 5.86
CA GLU A 10 -24.72 18.08 7.31
C GLU A 10 -23.48 17.27 7.71
N THR A 11 -22.64 17.80 8.60
CA THR A 11 -21.41 17.12 9.04
C THR A 11 -21.27 17.17 10.54
N GLU A 12 -20.69 16.13 11.13
CA GLU A 12 -20.32 16.09 12.55
C GLU A 12 -18.88 15.63 12.72
N THR A 13 -18.17 16.23 13.66
CA THR A 13 -16.77 15.91 13.93
C THR A 13 -16.62 15.33 15.32
N ILE A 14 -16.00 14.15 15.41
CA ILE A 14 -15.61 13.48 16.66
C ILE A 14 -14.09 13.37 16.65
N ASP A 15 -13.40 14.17 17.46
CA ASP A 15 -11.95 14.35 17.41
C ASP A 15 -11.46 14.70 15.98
N ARG A 16 -10.79 13.76 15.30
CA ARG A 16 -10.27 13.91 13.93
C ARG A 16 -11.07 13.12 12.89
N ILE A 17 -12.26 12.65 13.25
CA ILE A 17 -13.13 11.85 12.40
C ILE A 17 -14.37 12.69 12.05
N VAL A 18 -14.58 12.94 10.76
CA VAL A 18 -15.71 13.71 10.24
C VAL A 18 -16.73 12.76 9.62
N LEU A 19 -17.99 12.82 10.07
CA LEU A 19 -19.13 12.06 9.58
C LEU A 19 -19.92 12.90 8.56
N ILE A 20 -20.19 12.34 7.39
CA ILE A 20 -20.75 13.07 6.24
C ILE A 20 -21.83 12.23 5.53
N PRO A 21 -23.13 12.44 5.81
CA PRO A 21 -23.66 13.06 7.01
C PRO A 21 -23.70 12.06 8.19
N PRO A 22 -23.89 12.54 9.44
CA PRO A 22 -24.10 11.68 10.59
C PRO A 22 -25.50 11.03 10.54
N LYS A 23 -25.72 10.13 9.58
CA LYS A 23 -26.99 9.41 9.35
C LYS A 23 -26.74 7.94 9.09
N GLY A 24 -27.80 7.15 9.30
CA GLY A 24 -27.78 5.72 9.01
C GLY A 24 -26.68 4.99 9.77
N ILE A 25 -25.84 4.25 9.06
CA ILE A 25 -24.74 3.49 9.65
C ILE A 25 -23.72 4.34 10.42
N LEU A 26 -23.48 5.59 10.01
CA LEU A 26 -22.54 6.48 10.71
C LEU A 26 -23.09 6.94 12.06
N GLU A 27 -24.38 7.25 12.14
CA GLU A 27 -25.05 7.59 13.40
C GLU A 27 -25.04 6.41 14.37
N LYS A 28 -25.42 5.22 13.87
CA LYS A 28 -25.48 3.98 14.66
C LYS A 28 -24.13 3.59 15.26
N ASN A 29 -23.01 3.91 14.58
CA ASN A 29 -21.67 3.52 15.00
C ASN A 29 -20.90 4.60 15.78
N LYS A 30 -21.48 5.77 16.09
CA LYS A 30 -20.83 6.81 16.90
C LYS A 30 -20.28 6.29 18.23
N GLY A 31 -21.02 5.40 18.89
CA GLY A 31 -20.58 4.78 20.15
C GLY A 31 -19.30 3.95 19.98
N VAL A 32 -19.14 3.25 18.86
CA VAL A 32 -17.92 2.49 18.54
C VAL A 32 -16.75 3.46 18.31
N ILE A 33 -16.97 4.51 17.52
CA ILE A 33 -15.98 5.55 17.24
C ILE A 33 -15.43 6.14 18.55
N LEU A 34 -16.32 6.58 19.43
CA LEU A 34 -15.97 7.15 20.74
C LEU A 34 -15.20 6.18 21.62
N LYS A 35 -15.60 4.89 21.66
CA LYS A 35 -14.88 3.87 22.43
C LYS A 35 -13.45 3.69 21.93
N LYS A 36 -13.25 3.54 20.62
CA LYS A 36 -11.90 3.35 20.05
C LYS A 36 -10.99 4.56 20.28
N LEU A 37 -11.52 5.77 20.13
CA LEU A 37 -10.77 7.00 20.41
C LEU A 37 -10.39 7.14 21.89
N ASN A 38 -11.21 6.61 22.81
CA ASN A 38 -10.97 6.64 24.25
C ASN A 38 -10.13 5.44 24.77
N GLY A 39 -9.46 4.70 23.88
CA GLY A 39 -8.48 3.68 24.26
C GLY A 39 -9.05 2.28 24.51
N ASP A 40 -10.25 1.98 24.01
CA ASP A 40 -10.80 0.62 23.98
C ASP A 40 -9.89 -0.35 23.18
N GLU A 41 -10.12 -1.66 23.34
CA GLU A 41 -9.31 -2.68 22.68
C GLU A 41 -9.32 -2.51 21.15
N LYS A 42 -8.15 -2.62 20.54
CA LYS A 42 -7.93 -2.47 19.10
C LYS A 42 -7.73 -3.82 18.45
N MET A 43 -8.64 -4.20 17.55
CA MET A 43 -8.61 -5.48 16.85
C MET A 43 -7.89 -5.37 15.50
N TRP A 44 -8.22 -4.33 14.74
CA TRP A 44 -7.84 -4.20 13.33
C TRP A 44 -6.41 -3.70 13.16
N VAL A 45 -5.95 -2.77 13.98
CA VAL A 45 -4.59 -2.21 13.87
C VAL A 45 -3.54 -2.99 14.68
N LYS A 46 -3.95 -4.06 15.37
CA LYS A 46 -3.05 -4.86 16.22
C LYS A 46 -2.03 -5.60 15.37
N GLY A 47 -0.74 -5.32 15.61
CA GLY A 47 0.37 -5.96 14.89
C GLY A 47 0.57 -5.45 13.47
N ILE A 48 -0.10 -4.36 13.06
CA ILE A 48 0.09 -3.70 11.78
C ILE A 48 1.14 -2.59 11.91
N GLU A 49 2.10 -2.53 10.99
CA GLU A 49 2.99 -1.38 10.86
C GLU A 49 2.28 -0.21 10.15
N ILE A 50 1.79 0.76 10.92
CA ILE A 50 1.16 1.98 10.36
C ILE A 50 2.24 3.03 10.06
N PRO A 51 2.25 3.65 8.87
CA PRO A 51 3.15 4.76 8.53
C PRO A 51 2.73 6.05 9.22
N CYS A 52 2.83 6.09 10.54
CA CYS A 52 2.33 7.22 11.30
C CYS A 52 3.27 8.44 11.21
N THR A 53 3.09 9.22 10.15
CA THR A 53 3.83 10.44 9.85
C THR A 53 2.89 11.50 9.29
N GLN A 54 3.36 12.75 9.18
CA GLN A 54 2.57 13.85 8.59
C GLN A 54 2.21 13.63 7.12
N SER A 55 2.97 12.80 6.40
CA SER A 55 2.70 12.44 5.02
C SER A 55 1.64 11.34 4.88
N PHE A 56 1.14 10.79 6.00
CA PHE A 56 -0.03 9.91 6.08
C PHE A 56 -1.11 10.58 6.93
N SER A 57 -1.84 11.54 6.35
CA SER A 57 -2.64 12.50 7.12
C SER A 57 -4.13 12.49 6.82
N LEU A 58 -4.57 11.87 5.73
CA LEU A 58 -5.99 11.79 5.37
C LEU A 58 -6.38 10.38 4.92
N VAL A 59 -7.44 9.84 5.53
CA VAL A 59 -8.13 8.62 5.11
C VAL A 59 -9.61 8.94 4.92
N GLU A 60 -10.09 8.82 3.70
CA GLU A 60 -11.50 8.97 3.37
C GLU A 60 -12.11 7.59 3.18
N VAL A 61 -13.31 7.35 3.67
CA VAL A 61 -14.02 6.08 3.52
C VAL A 61 -15.43 6.35 3.06
N VAL A 62 -15.86 5.60 2.05
CA VAL A 62 -17.22 5.59 1.55
C VAL A 62 -17.91 4.32 2.05
N VAL A 63 -19.06 4.49 2.69
CA VAL A 63 -19.92 3.45 3.24
C VAL A 63 -21.37 3.71 2.81
N ASP A 64 -22.23 2.72 2.96
CA ASP A 64 -23.69 2.88 2.80
C ASP A 64 -24.44 2.03 3.84
N ASP A 65 -25.75 2.26 3.94
CA ASP A 65 -26.62 1.62 4.94
C ASP A 65 -26.92 0.14 4.67
N ASP A 66 -26.75 -0.34 3.43
CA ASP A 66 -27.01 -1.72 3.02
C ASP A 66 -25.74 -2.61 3.05
N CYS A 67 -24.61 -2.02 3.44
CA CYS A 67 -23.30 -2.66 3.49
C CYS A 67 -23.01 -3.34 4.83
N GLU A 68 -23.08 -4.68 4.86
CA GLU A 68 -22.87 -5.49 6.08
C GLU A 68 -21.47 -5.36 6.69
N VAL A 69 -20.46 -5.11 5.86
CA VAL A 69 -19.05 -5.02 6.26
C VAL A 69 -18.59 -3.59 6.58
N CYS A 70 -19.41 -2.58 6.29
CA CYS A 70 -19.10 -1.18 6.56
C CYS A 70 -18.93 -0.83 8.05
N PRO A 71 -19.61 -1.48 9.04
CA PRO A 71 -19.31 -1.24 10.45
C PRO A 71 -17.86 -1.57 10.81
N MET A 72 -17.29 -2.62 10.20
CA MET A 72 -15.88 -3.01 10.39
C MET A 72 -14.92 -1.96 9.85
N ALA A 73 -15.25 -1.35 8.70
CA ALA A 73 -14.47 -0.26 8.14
C ALA A 73 -14.46 0.98 9.06
N ILE A 74 -15.63 1.33 9.63
CA ILE A 74 -15.77 2.44 10.59
C ILE A 74 -14.91 2.17 11.83
N GLU A 75 -14.97 0.95 12.37
CA GLU A 75 -14.15 0.54 13.52
C GLU A 75 -12.65 0.63 13.19
N PHE A 76 -12.21 0.05 12.06
CA PHE A 76 -10.82 0.07 11.63
C PHE A 76 -10.25 1.49 11.52
N VAL A 77 -10.95 2.41 10.84
CA VAL A 77 -10.42 3.79 10.70
C VAL A 77 -10.51 4.58 12.00
N SER A 78 -11.41 4.21 12.91
CA SER A 78 -11.44 4.76 14.27
C SER A 78 -10.21 4.32 15.07
N GLU A 79 -9.84 3.04 14.99
CA GLU A 79 -8.60 2.53 15.59
C GLU A 79 -7.35 3.15 14.96
N LEU A 80 -7.37 3.36 13.63
CA LEU A 80 -6.28 4.02 12.90
C LEU A 80 -6.08 5.46 13.38
N ALA A 81 -7.16 6.24 13.46
CA ALA A 81 -7.12 7.60 14.00
C ALA A 81 -6.64 7.61 15.47
N ALA A 82 -7.15 6.70 16.31
CA ALA A 82 -6.73 6.56 17.70
C ALA A 82 -5.26 6.14 17.87
N THR A 83 -4.66 5.48 16.87
CA THR A 83 -3.27 5.00 16.92
C THR A 83 -2.30 6.01 16.34
N CYS A 84 -2.73 6.75 15.31
CA CYS A 84 -1.88 7.71 14.64
C CYS A 84 -2.41 9.14 14.76
N PRO A 85 -1.74 10.03 15.52
CA PRO A 85 -2.20 11.41 15.75
C PRO A 85 -2.22 12.30 14.50
N TYR A 86 -1.55 11.90 13.42
CA TYR A 86 -1.52 12.67 12.17
C TYR A 86 -2.70 12.38 11.24
N VAL A 87 -3.39 11.25 11.43
CA VAL A 87 -4.46 10.80 10.52
C VAL A 87 -5.76 11.50 10.85
N ASN A 88 -6.32 12.17 9.85
CA ASN A 88 -7.70 12.66 9.84
C ASN A 88 -8.55 11.70 9.01
N VAL A 89 -9.76 11.44 9.47
CA VAL A 89 -10.68 10.53 8.79
C VAL A 89 -11.91 11.29 8.32
N LYS A 90 -12.37 10.99 7.11
CA LYS A 90 -13.70 11.42 6.64
C LYS A 90 -14.51 10.20 6.23
N LEU A 91 -15.67 10.05 6.86
CA LEU A 91 -16.62 8.97 6.60
C LEU A 91 -17.79 9.52 5.81
N TYR A 92 -17.96 9.06 4.57
CA TYR A 92 -19.02 9.45 3.66
C TYR A 92 -20.08 8.34 3.60
N ASN A 93 -21.31 8.64 4.01
CA ASN A 93 -22.43 7.72 3.84
C ASN A 93 -23.17 8.03 2.53
N ILE A 94 -22.87 7.25 1.48
CA ILE A 94 -23.39 7.51 0.13
C ILE A 94 -24.85 7.14 -0.07
N THR A 95 -25.51 6.54 0.93
CA THR A 95 -26.98 6.46 0.96
C THR A 95 -27.61 7.85 1.00
N TYR A 96 -26.91 8.86 1.53
CA TYR A 96 -27.48 10.19 1.79
C TYR A 96 -26.77 11.34 1.04
N VAL A 97 -25.57 11.12 0.52
CA VAL A 97 -24.78 12.12 -0.21
C VAL A 97 -24.08 11.49 -1.41
N ASP A 98 -23.73 12.31 -2.39
CA ASP A 98 -22.91 11.84 -3.52
C ASP A 98 -21.51 11.43 -3.05
N SER A 99 -20.97 10.38 -3.65
CA SER A 99 -19.61 9.94 -3.38
C SER A 99 -18.59 10.99 -3.84
N PRO A 100 -17.58 11.32 -3.03
CA PRO A 100 -16.53 12.29 -3.39
C PRO A 100 -15.52 11.75 -4.44
N PHE A 101 -15.63 10.48 -4.82
CA PHE A 101 -14.82 9.82 -5.84
C PHE A 101 -15.54 8.59 -6.42
N PRO A 102 -15.09 8.05 -7.57
CA PRO A 102 -15.67 6.83 -8.14
C PRO A 102 -15.55 5.64 -7.17
N VAL A 103 -16.67 4.99 -6.89
CA VAL A 103 -16.78 3.83 -6.00
C VAL A 103 -17.55 2.73 -6.72
N ARG A 104 -17.02 1.50 -6.72
CA ARG A 104 -17.69 0.34 -7.30
C ARG A 104 -18.39 -0.52 -6.26
N VAL A 105 -17.82 -0.57 -5.06
CA VAL A 105 -18.24 -1.44 -3.95
C VAL A 105 -17.99 -0.70 -2.64
N THR A 106 -18.78 -0.95 -1.61
CA THR A 106 -18.57 -0.43 -0.26
C THR A 106 -18.12 -1.55 0.69
N PRO A 107 -17.28 -1.23 1.69
CA PRO A 107 -16.61 0.05 1.91
C PRO A 107 -15.51 0.30 0.87
N THR A 108 -15.30 1.56 0.48
CA THR A 108 -14.12 1.96 -0.31
C THR A 108 -13.33 3.01 0.43
N PHE A 109 -12.00 2.86 0.42
CA PHE A 109 -11.07 3.74 1.11
C PHE A 109 -10.28 4.56 0.10
N ARG A 110 -9.95 5.80 0.47
CA ARG A 110 -9.02 6.66 -0.26
C ARG A 110 -8.01 7.28 0.69
N ILE A 111 -6.73 7.01 0.47
CA ILE A 111 -5.62 7.58 1.24
C ILE A 111 -5.13 8.83 0.53
N ASN A 112 -5.00 9.94 1.27
CA ASN A 112 -4.46 11.24 0.82
C ASN A 112 -5.01 11.70 -0.55
N GLY A 113 -6.27 11.38 -0.86
CA GLY A 113 -6.91 11.71 -2.14
C GLY A 113 -6.41 10.94 -3.37
N GLY A 114 -5.37 10.09 -3.26
CA GLY A 114 -4.65 9.55 -4.42
C GLY A 114 -4.63 8.02 -4.56
N TYR A 115 -4.79 7.26 -3.47
CA TYR A 115 -4.78 5.80 -3.53
C TYR A 115 -6.10 5.21 -3.03
N ILE A 116 -6.75 4.40 -3.87
CA ILE A 116 -8.04 3.79 -3.58
C ILE A 116 -7.87 2.28 -3.41
N PHE A 117 -8.51 1.72 -2.39
CA PHE A 117 -8.72 0.27 -2.25
C PHE A 117 -10.15 -0.01 -1.80
N GLU A 118 -10.69 -1.16 -2.21
CA GLU A 118 -12.10 -1.52 -2.05
C GLU A 118 -12.23 -2.76 -1.16
N GLY A 119 -13.28 -2.79 -0.33
CA GLY A 119 -13.60 -3.88 0.57
C GLY A 119 -12.78 -3.92 1.86
N MET A 120 -13.23 -4.76 2.80
CA MET A 120 -12.49 -5.14 4.00
C MET A 120 -11.97 -6.57 3.83
N PRO A 121 -10.69 -6.86 4.12
CA PRO A 121 -10.20 -8.22 4.11
C PRO A 121 -10.75 -8.96 5.33
N ILE A 122 -11.59 -9.99 5.11
CA ILE A 122 -12.16 -10.83 6.16
C ILE A 122 -11.53 -12.21 6.03
N SER A 123 -10.34 -12.37 6.60
CA SER A 123 -9.59 -13.62 6.56
C SER A 123 -8.58 -13.68 7.71
N ALA A 124 -8.00 -14.86 7.97
CA ALA A 124 -6.93 -14.99 8.96
C ALA A 124 -5.70 -14.09 8.67
N MET A 125 -5.54 -13.59 7.44
CA MET A 125 -4.46 -12.71 7.02
C MET A 125 -4.89 -11.23 6.90
N GLN A 126 -6.07 -10.87 7.41
CA GLN A 126 -6.62 -9.51 7.28
C GLN A 126 -5.64 -8.40 7.64
N ASN A 127 -4.90 -8.55 8.74
CA ASN A 127 -3.98 -7.52 9.21
C ASN A 127 -2.79 -7.33 8.25
N ARG A 128 -2.29 -8.42 7.64
CA ARG A 128 -1.20 -8.36 6.65
C ARG A 128 -1.67 -7.63 5.37
N ILE A 129 -2.90 -7.90 4.94
CA ILE A 129 -3.48 -7.26 3.75
C ILE A 129 -3.72 -5.77 4.00
N LEU A 130 -4.28 -5.41 5.16
CA LEU A 130 -4.46 -4.01 5.55
C LEU A 130 -3.11 -3.28 5.65
N GLU A 131 -2.08 -3.90 6.25
CA GLU A 131 -0.74 -3.33 6.28
C GLU A 131 -0.21 -3.01 4.88
N GLU A 132 -0.43 -3.91 3.92
CA GLU A 132 -0.02 -3.71 2.54
C GLU A 132 -0.76 -2.55 1.87
N TYR A 133 -2.08 -2.43 2.05
CA TYR A 133 -2.85 -1.30 1.54
C TYR A 133 -2.41 0.04 2.16
N LEU A 134 -2.18 0.07 3.47
CA LEU A 134 -1.67 1.27 4.15
C LEU A 134 -0.28 1.66 3.64
N ARG A 135 0.60 0.67 3.46
CA ARG A 135 1.96 0.87 2.92
C ARG A 135 1.92 1.36 1.47
N GLU A 136 1.13 0.73 0.61
CA GLU A 136 0.98 1.15 -0.79
C GLU A 136 0.38 2.55 -0.89
N GLY A 137 -0.65 2.85 -0.11
CA GLY A 137 -1.27 4.17 -0.06
C GLY A 137 -0.29 5.23 0.39
N TYR A 138 0.48 4.97 1.44
CA TYR A 138 1.55 5.86 1.89
C TYR A 138 2.60 6.10 0.80
N ILE A 139 3.16 5.04 0.20
CA ILE A 139 4.19 5.18 -0.84
C ILE A 139 3.66 6.01 -2.01
N ARG A 140 2.49 5.63 -2.56
CA ARG A 140 1.94 6.21 -3.79
C ARG A 140 1.49 7.65 -3.64
N THR A 141 1.13 8.06 -2.42
CA THR A 141 0.68 9.43 -2.13
C THR A 141 1.72 10.26 -1.42
N HIS A 142 2.92 9.71 -1.19
CA HIS A 142 3.98 10.43 -0.51
C HIS A 142 4.45 11.64 -1.35
N PRO A 143 4.52 12.85 -0.78
CA PRO A 143 4.93 14.06 -1.51
C PRO A 143 6.32 13.94 -2.17
N GLN A 144 7.23 13.24 -1.50
CA GLN A 144 8.63 13.04 -1.93
C GLN A 144 8.85 11.79 -2.81
N LEU A 145 7.79 11.04 -3.20
CA LEU A 145 7.94 9.81 -3.97
C LEU A 145 8.75 10.04 -5.26
N ASN A 146 8.35 11.02 -6.05
CA ASN A 146 8.95 11.30 -7.35
C ASN A 146 10.42 11.72 -7.22
N ASP A 147 10.76 12.49 -6.20
CA ASP A 147 12.13 12.93 -5.93
C ASP A 147 13.03 11.74 -5.57
N VAL A 148 12.56 10.87 -4.66
CA VAL A 148 13.30 9.66 -4.28
C VAL A 148 13.47 8.74 -5.47
N PHE A 149 12.39 8.48 -6.21
CA PHE A 149 12.41 7.62 -7.38
C PHE A 149 13.39 8.13 -8.45
N SER A 150 13.35 9.43 -8.74
CA SER A 150 14.24 10.07 -9.71
C SER A 150 15.71 9.99 -9.29
N LYS A 151 16.02 10.18 -7.99
CA LYS A 151 17.38 10.02 -7.45
C LYS A 151 17.88 8.59 -7.57
N VAL A 152 17.03 7.61 -7.22
CA VAL A 152 17.35 6.18 -7.35
C VAL A 152 17.60 5.82 -8.81
N GLN A 153 16.72 6.22 -9.73
CA GLN A 153 16.85 5.91 -11.15
C GLN A 153 18.10 6.57 -11.77
N SER A 154 18.36 7.83 -11.45
CA SER A 154 19.52 8.56 -11.98
C SER A 154 20.82 7.95 -11.51
N PHE A 155 20.93 7.63 -10.21
CA PHE A 155 22.12 6.96 -9.68
C PHE A 155 22.36 5.59 -10.30
N ALA A 156 21.29 4.80 -10.48
CA ALA A 156 21.39 3.50 -11.12
C ALA A 156 21.89 3.64 -12.56
N LYS A 157 21.27 4.53 -13.35
CA LYS A 157 21.63 4.77 -14.75
C LYS A 157 23.07 5.25 -14.92
N SER A 158 23.49 6.26 -14.14
CA SER A 158 24.84 6.85 -14.24
C SER A 158 25.96 5.88 -13.87
N ASN A 159 25.66 4.82 -13.12
CA ASN A 159 26.64 3.83 -12.67
C ASN A 159 26.47 2.45 -13.35
N ASN A 160 25.60 2.36 -14.38
CA ASN A 160 25.25 1.09 -15.05
C ASN A 160 24.79 -0.01 -14.06
N LEU A 161 23.93 0.40 -13.12
CA LEU A 161 23.32 -0.46 -12.11
C LEU A 161 21.82 -0.61 -12.38
N TYR A 162 21.24 -1.59 -11.70
CA TYR A 162 19.83 -1.92 -11.77
C TYR A 162 19.22 -1.82 -10.37
N ARG A 163 17.91 -1.57 -10.27
CA ARG A 163 17.21 -1.79 -9.00
C ARG A 163 17.12 -3.29 -8.72
N VAL A 164 16.90 -3.66 -7.47
CA VAL A 164 16.52 -5.03 -7.09
C VAL A 164 15.39 -5.54 -7.98
N PRO A 165 15.50 -6.76 -8.55
CA PRO A 165 14.46 -7.28 -9.44
C PRO A 165 13.14 -7.56 -8.72
N ASN A 166 13.19 -8.09 -7.49
CA ASN A 166 11.99 -8.35 -6.69
C ASN A 166 11.26 -7.02 -6.35
N THR A 167 10.04 -6.89 -6.86
CA THR A 167 9.21 -5.68 -6.71
C THR A 167 8.74 -5.46 -5.26
N THR A 168 8.42 -6.53 -4.53
CA THR A 168 8.03 -6.47 -3.11
C THR A 168 9.18 -5.90 -2.27
N VAL A 169 10.41 -6.40 -2.48
CA VAL A 169 11.62 -5.89 -1.82
C VAL A 169 11.87 -4.43 -2.20
N PHE A 170 11.74 -4.08 -3.49
CA PHE A 170 11.89 -2.70 -3.93
C PHE A 170 10.92 -1.75 -3.22
N LYS A 171 9.62 -2.10 -3.17
CA LYS A 171 8.58 -1.31 -2.49
C LYS A 171 8.87 -1.17 -0.99
N ARG A 172 9.30 -2.25 -0.32
CA ARG A 172 9.70 -2.20 1.10
C ARG A 172 10.89 -1.28 1.35
N LEU A 173 11.87 -1.25 0.45
CA LEU A 173 13.01 -0.34 0.55
C LEU A 173 12.57 1.12 0.31
N LEU A 174 11.74 1.35 -0.71
CA LEU A 174 11.20 2.66 -1.01
C LEU A 174 10.37 3.22 0.16
N TYR A 175 9.52 2.39 0.75
CA TYR A 175 8.79 2.71 1.98
C TYR A 175 9.71 3.20 3.09
N LYS A 176 10.78 2.45 3.40
CA LYS A 176 11.71 2.82 4.46
C LYS A 176 12.48 4.10 4.16
N LEU A 177 12.81 4.36 2.89
CA LEU A 177 13.45 5.63 2.50
C LEU A 177 12.52 6.82 2.72
N LEU A 178 11.24 6.70 2.35
CA LEU A 178 10.23 7.76 2.55
C LEU A 178 9.96 7.98 4.05
N ILE A 179 9.81 6.92 4.83
CA ILE A 179 9.67 6.99 6.30
C ILE A 179 10.88 7.71 6.93
N ASN A 180 12.10 7.45 6.43
CA ASN A 180 13.28 8.14 6.93
C ASN A 180 13.29 9.63 6.57
N ILE A 181 12.72 10.04 5.44
CA ILE A 181 12.53 11.46 5.11
C ILE A 181 11.59 12.11 6.11
N ASP A 182 10.43 11.50 6.37
CA ASP A 182 9.47 12.06 7.31
C ASP A 182 10.07 12.20 8.71
N ARG A 183 10.70 11.13 9.21
CA ARG A 183 11.27 11.05 10.56
C ARG A 183 12.54 11.88 10.74
N TYR A 184 13.46 11.84 9.77
CA TYR A 184 14.83 12.34 9.94
C TYR A 184 15.24 13.40 8.90
N GLY A 185 14.37 13.74 7.96
CA GLY A 185 14.57 14.80 6.97
C GLY A 185 15.19 14.36 5.65
N TYR A 186 15.82 13.19 5.60
CA TYR A 186 16.55 12.71 4.42
C TYR A 186 16.30 11.21 4.18
N PRO A 187 16.44 10.72 2.94
CA PRO A 187 16.25 9.31 2.61
C PRO A 187 17.45 8.48 3.08
N TYR A 188 17.68 8.36 4.37
CA TYR A 188 18.81 7.59 4.89
C TYR A 188 18.71 6.11 4.55
N CYS A 189 19.85 5.47 4.30
CA CYS A 189 19.94 4.04 4.03
C CYS A 189 19.33 3.22 5.20
N PRO A 190 18.28 2.41 4.96
CA PRO A 190 17.57 1.71 6.02
C PRO A 190 18.37 0.57 6.68
N CYS A 191 19.53 0.21 6.10
CA CYS A 191 20.39 -0.86 6.58
C CYS A 191 21.67 -0.33 7.26
N ARG A 192 21.81 0.99 7.42
CA ARG A 192 22.93 1.60 8.15
C ARG A 192 22.38 2.36 9.36
N PRO A 193 22.69 1.92 10.60
CA PRO A 193 22.22 2.60 11.80
C PRO A 193 22.58 4.09 11.81
N LEU A 194 21.60 4.93 12.13
CA LEU A 194 21.82 6.37 12.29
C LEU A 194 22.40 6.67 13.66
N LYS A 195 23.35 7.61 13.70
CA LYS A 195 23.82 8.22 14.92
C LYS A 195 22.83 9.31 15.32
N ILE A 196 22.05 9.06 16.35
CA ILE A 196 21.09 10.02 16.90
C ILE A 196 21.62 10.41 18.28
N PRO A 197 22.16 11.64 18.46
CA PRO A 197 22.87 11.99 19.68
C PRO A 197 21.95 12.07 20.91
N ARG A 198 20.67 12.39 20.69
CA ARG A 198 19.61 12.45 21.70
C ARG A 198 18.22 12.36 21.02
N PRO A 199 17.16 11.92 21.72
CA PRO A 199 15.82 11.79 21.12
C PRO A 199 15.25 13.08 20.52
N SER A 200 15.64 14.24 21.06
CA SER A 200 15.20 15.56 20.62
C SER A 200 16.15 16.23 19.60
N ALA A 201 17.05 15.47 18.98
CA ALA A 201 17.99 16.01 18.01
C ALA A 201 17.27 16.57 16.78
N SER A 202 17.72 17.73 16.30
CA SER A 202 17.18 18.32 15.07
C SER A 202 17.55 17.49 13.84
N LYS A 203 16.83 17.69 12.74
CA LYS A 203 17.12 17.00 11.47
C LYS A 203 18.53 17.36 10.95
N GLU A 204 19.00 18.57 11.23
CA GLU A 204 20.32 19.08 10.89
C GLU A 204 21.42 18.41 11.74
N GLU A 205 21.22 18.28 13.05
CA GLU A 205 22.14 17.54 13.93
C GLU A 205 22.29 16.08 13.48
N ILE A 206 21.17 15.43 13.12
CA ILE A 206 21.18 14.06 12.58
C ILE A 206 21.90 14.03 11.22
N TYR A 207 21.68 15.01 10.36
CA TYR A 207 22.32 15.09 9.05
C TYR A 207 23.84 15.20 9.14
N GLU A 208 24.39 16.09 9.96
CA GLU A 208 25.84 16.25 10.05
C GLU A 208 26.55 14.97 10.50
N LEU A 209 25.90 14.17 11.35
CA LEU A 209 26.42 12.89 11.82
C LEU A 209 26.22 11.71 10.86
N ASN A 210 25.38 11.87 9.82
CA ASN A 210 24.92 10.76 8.97
C ASN A 210 24.83 11.08 7.46
N LYS A 211 25.37 12.21 7.00
CA LYS A 211 25.34 12.61 5.58
C LYS A 211 25.97 11.57 4.64
N ASP A 212 26.91 10.76 5.15
CA ASP A 212 27.49 9.60 4.47
C ASP A 212 26.46 8.49 4.15
N LYS A 213 25.34 8.45 4.89
CA LYS A 213 24.29 7.41 4.79
C LYS A 213 23.06 7.85 4.02
N VAL A 214 22.98 9.11 3.56
CA VAL A 214 21.87 9.60 2.72
C VAL A 214 21.84 8.80 1.42
N CYS A 215 20.71 8.22 1.05
CA CYS A 215 20.57 7.39 -0.14
C CYS A 215 20.51 8.25 -1.42
N PRO A 216 21.28 7.92 -2.47
CA PRO A 216 22.29 6.85 -2.54
C PRO A 216 23.53 7.16 -1.70
N CYS A 217 23.88 6.26 -0.76
CA CYS A 217 24.97 6.49 0.18
C CYS A 217 26.34 6.28 -0.47
N ILE A 218 27.38 6.91 0.09
CA ILE A 218 28.76 6.83 -0.45
C ILE A 218 29.30 5.39 -0.53
N TYR A 219 28.76 4.49 0.30
CA TYR A 219 29.15 3.09 0.38
C TYR A 219 28.57 2.21 -0.73
N ALA A 220 27.56 2.68 -1.48
CA ALA A 220 26.79 1.84 -2.38
C ALA A 220 27.68 1.20 -3.45
N LEU A 221 28.55 1.98 -4.09
CA LEU A 221 29.42 1.49 -5.18
C LEU A 221 30.51 0.52 -4.67
N SER A 222 31.06 0.76 -3.47
CA SER A 222 32.01 -0.19 -2.88
C SER A 222 31.34 -1.50 -2.48
N ASP A 223 30.13 -1.43 -1.92
CA ASP A 223 29.36 -2.61 -1.56
C ASP A 223 29.05 -3.45 -2.81
N ILE A 224 28.58 -2.80 -3.89
CA ILE A 224 28.25 -3.47 -5.15
C ILE A 224 29.48 -4.13 -5.78
N ARG A 225 30.63 -3.46 -5.80
CA ARG A 225 31.87 -4.09 -6.32
C ARG A 225 32.28 -5.33 -5.53
N MET A 226 32.00 -5.35 -4.22
CA MET A 226 32.38 -6.46 -3.35
C MET A 226 31.41 -7.65 -3.42
N ARG A 227 30.10 -7.41 -3.51
CA ARG A 227 29.07 -8.48 -3.39
C ARG A 227 28.00 -8.49 -4.48
N GLY A 228 28.11 -7.61 -5.48
CA GLY A 228 27.16 -7.50 -6.59
C GLY A 228 25.91 -6.66 -6.31
N HIS A 229 25.68 -6.23 -5.07
CA HIS A 229 24.59 -5.32 -4.68
C HIS A 229 25.00 -4.42 -3.52
N CYS A 230 24.32 -3.27 -3.33
CA CYS A 230 24.58 -2.41 -2.19
C CYS A 230 24.10 -3.06 -0.88
N LEU A 231 24.54 -2.59 0.29
CA LEU A 231 24.21 -3.25 1.57
C LEU A 231 22.71 -3.50 1.78
N CYS A 232 21.85 -2.54 1.43
CA CYS A 232 20.40 -2.71 1.57
C CYS A 232 19.75 -3.52 0.44
N GLY A 233 20.52 -3.87 -0.59
CA GLY A 233 20.05 -4.58 -1.77
C GLY A 233 19.20 -3.72 -2.69
N LEU A 234 19.21 -2.39 -2.60
CA LEU A 234 18.44 -1.54 -3.53
C LEU A 234 19.03 -1.53 -4.95
N PHE A 235 20.36 -1.43 -5.04
CA PHE A 235 21.11 -1.33 -6.29
C PHE A 235 21.93 -2.59 -6.53
N TRP A 236 21.88 -3.12 -7.75
CA TRP A 236 22.50 -4.36 -8.16
C TRP A 236 23.35 -4.11 -9.41
N SER A 237 24.49 -4.79 -9.48
CA SER A 237 25.26 -4.96 -10.72
C SER A 237 24.44 -5.78 -11.73
N LYS A 238 24.77 -5.64 -13.02
CA LYS A 238 24.13 -6.42 -14.08
C LYS A 238 24.29 -7.92 -13.82
N GLU A 239 25.50 -8.35 -13.46
CA GLU A 239 25.85 -9.74 -13.24
C GLU A 239 25.06 -10.34 -12.07
N ALA A 240 24.80 -9.56 -11.02
CA ALA A 240 23.97 -10.02 -9.91
C ALA A 240 22.48 -10.15 -10.30
N VAL A 241 21.96 -9.24 -11.13
CA VAL A 241 20.60 -9.34 -11.66
C VAL A 241 20.46 -10.58 -12.55
N ASP A 242 21.38 -10.78 -13.48
CA ASP A 242 21.34 -11.91 -14.42
C ASP A 242 21.36 -13.23 -13.65
N ARG A 243 22.25 -13.38 -12.64
CA ARG A 243 22.26 -14.55 -11.76
C ARG A 243 20.94 -14.77 -11.03
N TYR A 244 20.35 -13.71 -10.46
CA TYR A 244 19.06 -13.81 -9.78
C TYR A 244 17.94 -14.29 -10.71
N ILE A 245 17.90 -13.79 -11.95
CA ILE A 245 16.91 -14.20 -12.95
C ILE A 245 17.13 -15.66 -13.35
N GLU A 246 18.36 -16.07 -13.62
CA GLU A 246 18.70 -17.46 -13.96
C GLU A 246 18.32 -18.44 -12.84
N GLU A 247 18.58 -18.10 -11.58
CA GLU A 247 18.19 -18.92 -10.43
C GLU A 247 16.68 -19.10 -10.33
N ARG A 248 15.91 -18.01 -10.55
CA ARG A 248 14.44 -18.11 -10.57
C ARG A 248 13.91 -18.85 -11.78
N GLN A 249 14.53 -18.72 -12.95
CA GLN A 249 14.18 -19.52 -14.12
C GLN A 249 14.46 -21.01 -13.88
N LYS A 250 15.56 -21.36 -13.22
CA LYS A 250 15.84 -22.77 -12.84
C LYS A 250 14.82 -23.30 -11.84
N LYS A 251 14.46 -22.50 -10.84
CA LYS A 251 13.52 -22.90 -9.79
C LYS A 251 12.07 -22.98 -10.26
N TYR A 252 11.63 -22.02 -11.08
CA TYR A 252 10.23 -21.84 -11.48
C TYR A 252 10.00 -22.09 -12.98
N GLY A 253 11.01 -22.54 -13.74
CA GLY A 253 10.89 -22.72 -15.19
C GLY A 253 9.80 -23.72 -15.61
N ALA A 254 9.62 -24.80 -14.84
CA ALA A 254 8.56 -25.77 -15.10
C ALA A 254 7.15 -25.17 -14.94
N ILE A 255 6.94 -24.36 -13.90
CA ILE A 255 5.64 -23.70 -13.68
C ILE A 255 5.40 -22.61 -14.73
N ILE A 256 6.44 -21.85 -15.11
CA ILE A 256 6.37 -20.86 -16.20
C ILE A 256 5.98 -21.55 -17.51
N LYS A 257 6.66 -22.63 -17.89
CA LYS A 257 6.33 -23.39 -19.11
C LYS A 257 4.91 -23.94 -19.07
N ARG A 258 4.46 -24.46 -17.92
CA ARG A 258 3.09 -24.95 -17.75
C ARG A 258 2.06 -23.82 -17.90
N LEU A 259 2.36 -22.62 -17.42
CA LEU A 259 1.51 -21.43 -17.62
C LEU A 259 1.45 -21.02 -19.09
N GLU A 260 2.56 -21.05 -19.82
CA GLU A 260 2.61 -20.75 -21.26
C GLU A 260 1.83 -21.78 -22.10
N GLU A 261 1.92 -23.07 -21.75
CA GLU A 261 1.12 -24.13 -22.38
C GLU A 261 -0.37 -23.97 -22.04
N PHE A 262 -0.66 -23.60 -20.79
CA PHE A 262 -2.00 -23.36 -20.30
C PHE A 262 -2.69 -22.18 -21.02
N GLU A 263 -2.00 -21.06 -21.24
CA GLU A 263 -2.54 -19.88 -21.95
C GLU A 263 -2.92 -20.20 -23.41
N LYS A 264 -2.23 -21.15 -24.06
CA LYS A 264 -2.57 -21.59 -25.42
C LYS A 264 -3.91 -22.34 -25.48
N VAL A 265 -4.27 -23.06 -24.41
CA VAL A 265 -5.51 -23.82 -24.32
C VAL A 265 -6.63 -22.95 -23.76
N PHE A 266 -6.35 -22.23 -22.68
CA PHE A 266 -7.27 -21.38 -21.97
C PHE A 266 -6.93 -19.91 -22.27
N SER A 267 -7.58 -19.38 -23.30
CA SER A 267 -7.40 -18.00 -23.72
C SER A 267 -8.70 -17.20 -23.63
N TYR A 268 -8.59 -15.89 -23.42
CA TYR A 268 -9.75 -15.00 -23.42
C TYR A 268 -10.49 -15.01 -24.77
N ARG A 269 -9.75 -15.23 -25.86
CA ARG A 269 -10.32 -15.36 -27.21
C ARG A 269 -11.22 -16.59 -27.30
N GLU A 270 -10.74 -17.74 -26.83
CA GLU A 270 -11.53 -18.98 -26.82
C GLU A 270 -12.74 -18.86 -25.89
N LEU A 271 -12.57 -18.25 -24.71
CA LEU A 271 -13.68 -17.98 -23.81
C LEU A 271 -14.74 -17.10 -24.47
N ALA A 272 -14.35 -16.04 -25.17
CA ALA A 272 -15.26 -15.17 -25.91
C ALA A 272 -16.01 -15.92 -27.01
N THR A 273 -15.34 -16.82 -27.75
CA THR A 273 -15.99 -17.70 -28.72
C THR A 273 -17.02 -18.60 -28.05
N ARG A 274 -16.68 -19.24 -26.93
CA ARG A 274 -17.58 -20.13 -26.16
C ARG A 274 -18.76 -19.42 -25.50
N ILE A 275 -18.67 -18.11 -25.25
CA ILE A 275 -19.84 -17.33 -24.83
C ILE A 275 -20.91 -17.32 -25.93
N LEU A 276 -20.49 -17.25 -27.19
CA LEU A 276 -21.39 -17.24 -28.36
C LEU A 276 -21.81 -18.65 -28.79
N THR A 277 -20.89 -19.62 -28.73
CA THR A 277 -21.11 -20.97 -29.23
C THR A 277 -21.62 -21.96 -28.17
N GLY A 278 -21.60 -21.57 -26.88
CA GLY A 278 -21.98 -22.41 -25.75
C GLY A 278 -20.79 -23.01 -24.99
N GLU A 279 -21.09 -23.64 -23.85
CA GLU A 279 -20.11 -24.25 -22.92
C GLU A 279 -19.17 -23.28 -22.16
N SER A 280 -19.37 -21.97 -22.27
CA SER A 280 -18.52 -20.97 -21.60
C SER A 280 -18.35 -21.19 -20.10
N ARG A 281 -19.42 -21.56 -19.38
CA ARG A 281 -19.35 -21.85 -17.93
C ARG A 281 -18.43 -23.03 -17.62
N LYS A 282 -18.65 -24.17 -18.28
CA LYS A 282 -17.83 -25.38 -18.09
C LYS A 282 -16.36 -25.12 -18.44
N PHE A 283 -16.12 -24.36 -19.50
CA PHE A 283 -14.76 -23.98 -19.91
C PHE A 283 -14.09 -23.08 -18.87
N LEU A 284 -14.81 -22.06 -18.37
CA LEU A 284 -14.29 -21.16 -17.34
C LEU A 284 -14.06 -21.88 -16.01
N GLU A 285 -14.94 -22.80 -15.62
CA GLU A 285 -14.75 -23.65 -14.43
C GLU A 285 -13.47 -24.49 -14.53
N ALA A 286 -13.22 -25.11 -15.70
CA ALA A 286 -11.98 -25.84 -15.94
C ALA A 286 -10.74 -24.93 -15.92
N TRP A 287 -10.85 -23.71 -16.47
CA TRP A 287 -9.80 -22.70 -16.39
C TRP A 287 -9.47 -22.38 -14.93
N ILE A 288 -10.47 -21.98 -14.14
CA ILE A 288 -10.32 -21.59 -12.73
C ILE A 288 -9.68 -22.73 -11.94
N LYS A 289 -10.22 -23.95 -12.05
CA LYS A 289 -9.68 -25.11 -11.33
C LYS A 289 -8.19 -25.34 -11.63
N THR A 290 -7.79 -25.20 -12.89
CA THR A 290 -6.39 -25.36 -13.25
C THR A 290 -5.52 -24.25 -12.65
N LEU A 291 -6.01 -23.01 -12.62
CA LEU A 291 -5.29 -21.91 -11.95
C LEU A 291 -5.15 -22.15 -10.44
N GLU A 292 -6.19 -22.65 -9.78
CA GLU A 292 -6.15 -23.04 -8.36
C GLU A 292 -5.11 -24.14 -8.10
N GLU A 293 -4.98 -25.11 -8.99
CA GLU A 293 -3.95 -26.16 -8.90
C GLU A 293 -2.53 -25.62 -9.08
N LEU A 294 -2.34 -24.54 -9.85
CA LEU A 294 -1.03 -23.93 -10.10
C LEU A 294 -0.62 -22.95 -8.99
N TYR A 295 -1.59 -22.31 -8.33
CA TYR A 295 -1.36 -21.25 -7.34
C TYR A 295 -0.34 -21.62 -6.24
N PRO A 296 -0.37 -22.82 -5.62
CA PRO A 296 0.59 -23.20 -4.57
C PRO A 296 2.05 -23.27 -5.03
N TYR A 297 2.30 -23.32 -6.33
CA TYR A 297 3.66 -23.40 -6.91
C TYR A 297 4.24 -22.02 -7.24
N LEU A 298 3.46 -20.95 -7.10
CA LEU A 298 3.92 -19.59 -7.31
C LEU A 298 4.74 -19.09 -6.11
N PRO A 299 5.74 -18.21 -6.32
CA PRO A 299 6.47 -17.59 -5.22
C PRO A 299 5.56 -16.68 -4.39
N GLU A 300 5.75 -16.69 -3.07
CA GLU A 300 5.05 -15.78 -2.14
C GLU A 300 5.67 -14.37 -2.07
N ASP A 301 6.84 -14.17 -2.68
CA ASP A 301 7.69 -12.97 -2.56
C ASP A 301 7.74 -12.07 -3.81
#